data_AF-A0A0H5QI04-F1
#
_entry.id   AF-A0A0H5QI04-F1
#
_cell.length_a   1.000
_cell.length_b   1.000
_cell.length_c   1.000
_cell.angle_alpha   90.00
_cell.angle_beta   90.00
_cell.angle_gamma   90.00
#
_symmetry.space_group_name_H-M   'P 1'
#
loop_
_entity.id
_entity.type
_entity.pdbx_description
1 polymer ?
#
loop_
_entity_poly.entity_id
_entity_poly.type
_entity_poly.pdbx_seq_one_letter_code
_entity_poly.pdbx_strand_id
1 'polypeptide(L)'
;MLTSLIIGYLYILARADSPSSSFDIDPWLATTFVNALEQFNKLQLGDTLSVTSEFDNVIIIQFNLLPLIVTFCIKPQANIGLIYALFPQLLSRLQPIRNKLLSDFN
;
A
#
# COMPACT_ATOMS: atom_id res chain seq x y z
N MET A 1 5.11 14.94 -25.03
CA MET A 1 4.04 15.53 -24.19
C MET A 1 3.85 14.62 -22.98
N LEU A 2 4.85 14.60 -22.09
CA LEU A 2 4.92 13.75 -20.90
C LEU A 2 5.06 14.69 -19.70
N THR A 3 4.06 15.55 -19.52
CA THR A 3 4.06 16.55 -18.45
C THR A 3 3.66 15.89 -17.14
N SER A 4 4.61 15.90 -16.20
CA SER A 4 4.42 16.08 -14.76
C SER A 4 3.17 15.48 -14.12
N LEU A 5 3.34 14.32 -13.50
CA LEU A 5 2.77 14.09 -12.17
C LEU A 5 3.58 12.98 -11.50
N ILE A 6 4.72 13.33 -10.89
CA ILE A 6 5.23 12.54 -9.77
C ILE A 6 4.20 12.80 -8.66
N ILE A 7 3.11 12.05 -8.66
CA ILE A 7 2.23 11.97 -7.49
C ILE A 7 3.15 11.44 -6.40
N GLY A 8 3.51 12.31 -5.45
CA GLY A 8 4.31 11.92 -4.30
C GLY A 8 3.47 10.96 -3.47
N TYR A 9 3.65 9.66 -3.70
CA TYR A 9 2.97 8.65 -2.90
C TYR A 9 3.58 8.66 -1.50
N LEU A 10 2.81 9.05 -0.49
CA LEU A 10 3.22 8.87 0.89
C LEU A 10 2.96 7.42 1.29
N TYR A 11 4.05 6.74 1.67
CA TYR A 11 4.04 5.34 2.04
C TYR A 11 3.87 5.19 3.55
N ILE A 12 2.87 4.40 3.97
CA ILE A 12 2.66 4.05 5.38
C ILE A 12 2.98 2.57 5.56
N LEU A 13 3.96 2.32 6.43
CA LEU A 13 4.44 1.00 6.75
C LEU A 13 3.88 0.52 8.09
N ALA A 14 3.12 -0.57 8.07
CA ALA A 14 2.73 -1.29 9.28
C ALA A 14 3.55 -2.59 9.38
N ARG A 15 4.36 -2.70 10.43
CA ARG A 15 5.14 -3.91 10.76
C ARG A 15 4.64 -4.53 12.05
N ALA A 16 4.59 -5.86 12.07
CA ALA A 16 4.19 -6.63 13.24
C ALA A 16 5.39 -7.24 14.02
N ASP A 17 6.63 -6.89 13.68
CA ASP A 17 7.84 -7.58 14.18
C ASP A 17 8.73 -6.68 15.06
N SER A 18 9.51 -7.29 15.96
CA SER A 18 10.51 -6.61 16.79
C SER A 18 11.63 -5.97 15.95
N PRO A 19 12.26 -4.87 16.40
CA PRO A 19 13.20 -4.05 15.62
C PRO A 19 14.49 -4.77 15.13
N SER A 20 14.62 -6.07 15.37
CA SER A 20 15.77 -6.91 15.03
C SER A 20 15.69 -7.60 13.66
N SER A 21 14.54 -7.57 12.97
CA SER A 21 14.43 -8.11 11.61
C SER A 21 14.79 -7.05 10.57
N SER A 22 15.96 -7.20 9.94
CA SER A 22 16.52 -6.34 8.89
C SER A 22 15.78 -6.46 7.55
N PHE A 23 14.46 -6.34 7.57
CA PHE A 23 13.68 -6.22 6.34
C PHE A 23 13.71 -4.74 5.95
N ASP A 24 14.77 -4.33 5.24
CA ASP A 24 14.84 -3.01 4.62
C ASP A 24 13.81 -2.99 3.50
N ILE A 25 12.70 -2.29 3.75
CA ILE A 25 11.65 -2.16 2.74
C ILE A 25 12.09 -1.07 1.78
N ASP A 26 12.53 -1.54 0.63
CA ASP A 26 13.01 -0.71 -0.45
C ASP A 26 11.89 0.22 -0.97
N PRO A 27 12.14 1.53 -1.11
CA PRO A 27 11.24 2.45 -1.80
C PRO A 27 10.73 1.95 -3.16
N TRP A 28 11.50 1.10 -3.86
CA TRP A 28 11.07 0.46 -5.12
C TRP A 28 9.80 -0.39 -5.00
N LEU A 29 9.43 -0.84 -3.80
CA LEU A 29 8.21 -1.61 -3.56
C LEU A 29 6.94 -0.79 -3.85
N ALA A 30 6.95 0.50 -3.55
CA ALA A 30 5.83 1.39 -3.87
C ALA A 30 5.71 1.59 -5.39
N THR A 31 6.84 1.77 -6.08
CA THR A 31 6.87 1.88 -7.56
C THR A 31 6.34 0.62 -8.23
N THR A 32 6.73 -0.55 -7.73
CA THR A 32 6.25 -1.84 -8.26
C THR A 32 4.74 -1.96 -8.13
N PHE A 33 4.18 -1.54 -6.99
CA PHE A 33 2.75 -1.53 -6.76
C PHE A 33 2.00 -0.59 -7.70
N VAL A 34 2.50 0.64 -7.90
CA VAL A 34 1.88 1.60 -8.82
C VAL A 34 1.85 1.04 -10.25
N ASN A 35 2.97 0.45 -10.70
CA ASN A 35 3.03 -0.18 -12.01
C ASN A 35 2.04 -1.35 -12.12
N ALA A 36 1.91 -2.16 -11.06
CA ALA A 36 0.95 -3.26 -11.02
C ALA A 36 -0.50 -2.76 -11.07
N LEU A 37 -0.84 -1.72 -10.30
CA LEU A 37 -2.16 -1.08 -10.34
C LEU A 37 -2.51 -0.57 -11.74
N GLU A 38 -1.56 0.07 -12.43
CA GLU A 38 -1.77 0.52 -13.80
C GLU A 38 -2.07 -0.64 -14.76
N GLN A 39 -1.45 -1.81 -14.57
CA GLN A 39 -1.77 -2.98 -15.38
C GLN A 39 -3.12 -3.59 -14.98
N PHE A 40 -3.43 -3.68 -13.69
CA PHE A 40 -4.70 -4.25 -13.22
C PHE A 40 -5.90 -3.42 -13.66
N ASN A 41 -5.78 -2.09 -13.65
CA ASN A 41 -6.85 -1.21 -14.11
C ASN A 41 -7.16 -1.38 -15.61
N LYS A 42 -6.21 -1.89 -16.41
CA LYS A 42 -6.46 -2.24 -17.82
C LYS A 42 -7.31 -3.49 -18.01
N LEU A 43 -7.44 -4.33 -16.97
CA LEU A 43 -8.29 -5.52 -17.01
C LEU A 43 -9.79 -5.18 -16.92
N GLN A 44 -10.14 -3.92 -16.62
CA GLN A 44 -11.52 -3.44 -16.53
C GLN A 44 -12.40 -4.22 -15.53
N LEU A 45 -11.78 -4.76 -14.47
CA LEU A 45 -12.47 -5.50 -13.39
C LEU A 45 -12.94 -4.59 -12.25
N GLY A 46 -12.99 -3.28 -12.49
CA GLY A 46 -13.20 -2.24 -11.47
C GLY A 46 -11.90 -1.71 -10.88
N ASP A 47 -12.02 -0.82 -9.90
CA ASP A 47 -10.86 -0.20 -9.25
C ASP A 47 -10.12 -1.22 -8.38
N THR A 48 -8.81 -1.34 -8.60
CA THR A 48 -7.98 -2.21 -7.76
C THR A 48 -7.82 -1.58 -6.37
N LEU A 49 -8.42 -2.22 -5.36
CA LEU A 49 -8.39 -1.76 -3.97
C LEU A 49 -7.13 -2.20 -3.22
N SER A 50 -6.61 -3.39 -3.54
CA SER A 50 -5.43 -3.96 -2.88
C SER A 50 -4.77 -5.05 -3.70
N VAL A 51 -3.49 -5.30 -3.43
CA VAL A 51 -2.71 -6.41 -3.96
C VAL A 51 -2.06 -7.15 -2.81
N THR A 52 -2.15 -8.47 -2.80
CA THR A 52 -1.42 -9.34 -1.86
C THR A 52 -0.38 -10.15 -2.63
N SER A 53 0.86 -10.07 -2.17
CA SER A 53 2.02 -10.77 -2.72
C SER A 53 2.62 -11.66 -1.64
N GLU A 54 2.64 -12.97 -1.88
CA GLU A 54 3.19 -13.96 -0.95
C GLU A 54 4.57 -14.43 -1.43
N PHE A 55 5.53 -14.40 -0.51
CA PHE A 55 6.91 -14.89 -0.69
C PHE A 55 7.24 -15.85 0.45
N ASP A 56 8.30 -16.65 0.28
CA ASP A 56 8.69 -17.71 1.24
C ASP A 56 8.80 -17.23 2.70
N ASN A 57 9.24 -15.98 2.91
CA ASN A 57 9.52 -15.43 4.24
C ASN A 57 8.65 -14.22 4.62
N VAL A 58 7.81 -13.74 3.72
CA VAL A 58 6.99 -12.54 3.96
C VAL A 58 5.75 -12.53 3.07
N ILE A 59 4.65 -12.04 3.61
CA ILE A 59 3.47 -11.63 2.84
C ILE A 59 3.43 -10.11 2.86
N ILE A 60 3.28 -9.52 1.69
CA ILE A 60 3.15 -8.07 1.49
C ILE A 60 1.72 -7.80 1.02
N ILE A 61 0.98 -6.99 1.78
CA ILE A 61 -0.38 -6.56 1.42
C ILE A 61 -0.33 -5.05 1.23
N GLN A 62 -0.67 -4.59 0.03
CA GLN A 62 -0.65 -3.18 -0.34
C GLN A 62 -2.06 -2.72 -0.67
N PHE A 63 -2.53 -1.68 -0.02
CA PHE A 63 -3.83 -1.08 -0.24
C PHE A 63 -3.69 0.25 -0.98
N ASN A 64 -4.53 0.43 -2.00
CA ASN A 64 -4.60 1.64 -2.79
C ASN A 64 -5.46 2.69 -2.08
N LEU A 65 -4.84 3.77 -1.61
CA LEU A 65 -5.51 4.86 -0.89
C LEU A 65 -5.05 6.24 -1.41
N LEU A 66 -5.10 6.45 -2.73
CA LEU A 66 -4.54 7.65 -3.38
C LEU A 66 -4.73 8.97 -2.61
N PRO A 67 -3.65 9.76 -2.38
CA PRO A 67 -2.27 9.56 -2.82
C PRO A 67 -1.44 8.65 -1.88
N LEU A 68 -2.06 7.98 -0.91
CA LEU A 68 -1.39 7.07 0.02
C LEU A 68 -1.31 5.65 -0.54
N ILE A 69 -0.22 4.95 -0.19
CA ILE A 69 -0.13 3.49 -0.29
C ILE A 69 0.09 2.96 1.12
N VAL A 70 -0.81 2.09 1.58
CA VAL A 70 -0.68 1.43 2.89
C VAL A 70 -0.14 0.04 2.67
N THR A 71 1.01 -0.28 3.27
CA THR A 71 1.64 -1.58 3.10
C THR A 71 1.83 -2.29 4.43
N PHE A 72 1.34 -3.52 4.48
CA PHE A 72 1.57 -4.45 5.58
C PHE A 72 2.61 -5.47 5.15
N CYS A 73 3.63 -5.65 5.99
CA CYS A 73 4.58 -6.74 5.86
C CYS A 73 4.39 -7.69 7.04
N ILE A 74 3.89 -8.88 6.75
CA ILE A 74 3.52 -9.88 7.76
C ILE A 74 4.25 -11.18 7.48
N LYS A 75 4.42 -12.01 8.52
CA LYS A 75 5.01 -13.35 8.37
C LYS A 75 4.05 -14.26 7.57
N PRO A 76 4.54 -15.26 6.82
CA PRO A 76 3.70 -16.19 6.06
C PRO A 76 2.62 -16.90 6.89
N GLN A 77 2.87 -17.08 8.19
CA GLN A 77 1.93 -17.73 9.11
C GLN A 77 0.84 -16.78 9.66
N ALA A 78 0.90 -15.49 9.32
CA ALA A 78 -0.06 -14.50 9.81
C ALA A 78 -1.42 -14.61 9.09
N ASN A 79 -2.50 -14.32 9.81
CA ASN A 79 -3.84 -14.37 9.25
C ASN A 79 -4.11 -13.14 8.37
N ILE A 80 -4.04 -13.31 7.04
CA ILE A 80 -4.34 -12.28 6.05
C ILE A 80 -5.76 -11.72 6.23
N GLY A 81 -6.74 -12.58 6.51
CA GLY A 81 -8.14 -12.17 6.68
C GLY A 81 -8.34 -11.15 7.81
N LEU A 82 -7.57 -11.27 8.90
CA LEU A 82 -7.60 -10.27 9.99
C LEU A 82 -7.06 -8.91 9.54
N ILE A 83 -6.05 -8.88 8.67
CA ILE A 83 -5.53 -7.61 8.11
C ILE A 83 -6.59 -6.93 7.26
N TYR A 84 -7.28 -7.69 6.40
CA TYR A 84 -8.40 -7.17 5.60
C TYR A 84 -9.58 -6.71 6.47
N ALA A 85 -9.87 -7.40 7.58
CA ALA A 85 -10.91 -6.97 8.52
C ALA A 85 -10.52 -5.71 9.31
N LEU A 86 -9.24 -5.51 9.58
CA LEU A 86 -8.71 -4.33 10.27
C LEU A 86 -8.65 -3.09 9.36
N PHE A 87 -8.37 -3.29 8.07
CA PHE A 87 -8.09 -2.19 7.15
C PHE A 87 -9.19 -1.11 7.09
N PRO A 88 -10.50 -1.41 7.07
CA PRO A 88 -11.54 -0.37 7.10
C PRO A 88 -11.48 0.53 8.35
N GLN A 89 -11.12 -0.05 9.50
CA GLN A 89 -10.97 0.71 10.74
C GLN A 89 -9.74 1.62 10.66
N LEU A 90 -8.61 1.11 10.13
CA LEU A 90 -7.41 1.91 9.91
C LEU A 90 -7.65 3.02 8.88
N LEU A 91 -8.37 2.73 7.79
CA LEU A 91 -8.73 3.69 6.75
C LEU A 91 -9.42 4.92 7.35
N SER A 92 -10.37 4.73 8.27
CA SER A 92 -11.05 5.83 8.95
C SER A 92 -10.09 6.77 9.71
N ARG A 93 -8.97 6.23 10.21
CA ARG A 93 -7.94 6.99 10.92
C ARG A 93 -6.94 7.66 9.97
N LEU A 94 -6.77 7.12 8.77
CA LEU A 94 -5.87 7.67 7.74
C LEU A 94 -6.55 8.75 6.87
N GLN A 95 -7.89 8.79 6.84
CA GLN A 95 -8.66 9.79 6.09
C GLN A 95 -8.21 11.25 6.33
N PRO A 96 -7.97 11.73 7.57
CA PRO A 96 -7.51 13.09 7.80
C PRO A 96 -6.15 13.39 7.14
N ILE A 97 -5.22 12.44 7.21
CA ILE A 97 -3.88 12.57 6.60
C ILE A 97 -4.02 12.62 5.08
N ARG A 98 -4.81 11.70 4.51
CA ARG A 98 -5.10 11.64 3.09
C ARG A 98 -5.70 12.96 2.58
N ASN A 99 -6.70 13.49 3.29
CA ASN A 99 -7.41 14.70 2.89
C ASN A 99 -6.48 15.93 2.95
N LYS A 100 -5.60 15.99 3.95
CA LYS A 100 -4.58 17.04 4.02
C LYS A 100 -3.60 16.97 2.85
N LEU A 101 -3.12 15.78 2.50
CA LEU A 101 -2.24 15.62 1.33
C LEU A 101 -2.96 16.04 0.06
N LEU A 102 -4.22 15.63 -0.13
CA LEU A 102 -5.01 16.04 -1.28
C LEU A 102 -5.22 17.57 -1.36
N SER A 103 -5.35 18.26 -0.22
CA SER A 103 -5.45 19.73 -0.23
C SER A 103 -4.13 20.42 -0.54
N ASP A 104 -2.99 19.81 -0.18
CA ASP A 104 -1.66 20.39 -0.45
C ASP A 104 -1.24 20.27 -1.93
N PHE A 105 -1.89 19.38 -2.70
CA PHE A 105 -1.63 19.16 -4.13
C PHE A 105 -2.59 19.90 -5.08
N ASN A 106 -3.63 20.58 -4.56
CA ASN A 106 -4.58 21.39 -5.35
C ASN A 106 -4.31 22.88 -5.16
#